data_AF-A0A8T0HWV1-F1
#
_entry.id   AF-A0A8T0HWV1-F1
#
_cell.length_a   1.000
_cell.length_b   1.000
_cell.length_c   1.000
_cell.angle_alpha   90.00
_cell.angle_beta   90.00
_cell.angle_gamma   90.00
#
_symmetry.space_group_name_H-M   'P 1'
#
loop_
_entity.id
_entity.type
_entity.pdbx_description
1 polymer ?
#
loop_
_entity_poly.entity_id
_entity_poly.type
_entity_poly.pdbx_seq_one_letter_code
_entity_poly.pdbx_strand_id
1 'polypeptide(L)'
;MRTEIIIRATRTQNVLGEKGRRIRELTSVVQKRFQFPEGTVELYAEKVNNRGLCSIAQAESLRYKLLGGLAVRRACYGVLRFIMESGAKGCEVIVSGKLRAARAKSMKFKDGYMISSGSPVNDYIDSAVRHVMLRQGVLGIKVKIMLDWDPKGKQGPMTPLPDVVTIYMPKEEEEFAHKPHVGKEEL
;
A
#
# COMPACT_ATOMS: atom_id res chain seq x y z
N MET A 1 28.19 -4.97 -17.23
CA MET A 1 27.23 -4.27 -16.35
C MET A 1 26.01 -5.18 -16.23
N ARG A 2 25.60 -5.56 -15.02
CA ARG A 2 24.42 -6.42 -14.80
C ARG A 2 23.24 -5.55 -14.39
N THR A 3 22.05 -5.88 -14.90
CA THR A 3 20.79 -5.19 -14.61
C THR A 3 19.91 -6.12 -13.79
N GLU A 4 19.64 -5.72 -12.55
CA GLU A 4 18.80 -6.46 -11.62
C GLU A 4 17.38 -5.89 -11.63
N ILE A 5 16.39 -6.75 -11.82
CA ILE A 5 14.97 -6.38 -11.83
C ILE A 5 14.27 -7.10 -10.68
N ILE A 6 13.82 -6.33 -9.68
CA ILE A 6 13.13 -6.87 -8.50
C ILE A 6 11.62 -6.79 -8.71
N ILE A 7 10.98 -7.95 -8.86
CA ILE A 7 9.53 -8.10 -8.95
C ILE A 7 8.96 -8.20 -7.53
N ARG A 8 8.25 -7.15 -7.11
CA ARG A 8 7.51 -7.16 -5.84
C ARG A 8 6.14 -7.79 -6.03
N ALA A 9 5.91 -8.94 -5.40
CA ALA A 9 4.67 -9.70 -5.54
C ALA A 9 4.12 -10.18 -4.19
N THR A 10 2.81 -10.38 -4.10
CA THR A 10 2.18 -10.95 -2.90
C THR A 10 2.38 -12.46 -2.76
N ARG A 11 2.46 -13.17 -3.89
CA ARG A 11 2.63 -14.64 -3.97
C ARG A 11 3.86 -14.95 -4.82
N THR A 12 5.05 -14.91 -4.23
CA THR A 12 6.33 -15.09 -4.92
C THR A 12 6.48 -16.47 -5.55
N GLN A 13 5.99 -17.53 -4.90
CA GLN A 13 6.03 -18.91 -5.44
C GLN A 13 5.36 -19.03 -6.82
N ASN A 14 4.21 -18.36 -7.01
CA ASN A 14 3.50 -18.36 -8.30
C ASN A 14 4.25 -17.59 -9.40
N VAL A 15 5.10 -16.62 -9.01
CA VAL A 15 5.96 -15.87 -9.93
C VAL A 15 7.16 -16.72 -10.36
N LEU A 16 7.78 -17.44 -9.42
CA LEU A 16 8.87 -18.38 -9.73
C LEU A 16 8.40 -19.54 -10.62
N GLY A 17 7.21 -20.08 -10.32
CA GLY A 17 6.66 -21.27 -10.99
C GLY A 17 7.38 -22.57 -10.58
N GLU A 18 7.07 -23.66 -11.26
CA GLU A 18 7.66 -24.97 -10.99
C GLU A 18 9.18 -24.96 -11.20
N LYS A 19 9.95 -25.22 -10.13
CA LYS A 19 11.43 -25.23 -10.16
C LYS A 19 12.05 -23.97 -10.80
N GLY A 20 11.39 -22.81 -10.70
CA GLY A 20 11.85 -21.56 -11.29
C GLY A 20 11.67 -21.44 -12.81
N ARG A 21 10.84 -22.29 -13.42
CA ARG A 21 10.60 -22.27 -14.87
C ARG A 21 10.05 -20.92 -15.35
N ARG A 22 9.02 -20.39 -14.66
CA ARG A 22 8.34 -19.16 -15.08
C ARG A 22 9.26 -17.94 -15.00
N ILE A 23 10.09 -17.84 -13.96
CA ILE A 23 11.03 -16.71 -13.85
C ILE A 23 12.11 -16.75 -14.95
N ARG A 24 12.59 -17.94 -15.33
CA ARG A 24 13.53 -18.10 -16.46
C ARG A 24 12.89 -17.75 -17.81
N GLU A 25 11.63 -18.14 -18.01
CA GLU A 25 10.84 -17.75 -19.19
C GLU A 25 10.68 -16.22 -19.26
N LEU A 26 10.33 -15.58 -18.14
CA LEU A 26 10.22 -14.12 -18.06
C LEU A 26 11.56 -13.42 -18.35
N THR A 27 12.66 -13.90 -17.77
CA THR A 27 14.01 -13.37 -18.06
C THR A 27 14.33 -13.46 -19.56
N SER A 28 14.02 -14.61 -20.19
CA SER A 28 14.25 -14.82 -21.62
C SER A 28 13.43 -13.86 -22.48
N VAL A 29 12.17 -13.60 -22.11
CA VAL A 29 11.30 -12.66 -22.83
C VAL A 29 11.80 -11.22 -22.69
N VAL A 30 12.18 -10.79 -21.49
CA VAL A 30 12.73 -9.45 -21.25
C VAL A 30 14.03 -9.27 -22.03
N GLN A 31 14.93 -10.25 -21.95
CA GLN A 31 16.21 -10.18 -22.64
C GLN A 31 16.03 -10.06 -24.16
N LYS A 32 15.20 -10.92 -24.78
CA LYS A 32 14.96 -10.90 -26.23
C LYS A 32 14.21 -9.64 -26.69
N ARG A 33 13.22 -9.19 -25.92
CA ARG A 33 12.39 -8.04 -26.30
C ARG A 33 13.17 -6.72 -26.25
N PHE A 34 14.05 -6.57 -25.27
CA PHE A 34 14.88 -5.37 -25.09
C PHE A 34 16.30 -5.52 -25.63
N GLN A 35 16.60 -6.62 -26.33
CA GLN A 35 17.88 -6.87 -27.00
C GLN A 35 19.10 -6.80 -26.05
N PHE A 36 18.92 -7.29 -24.82
CA PHE A 36 20.01 -7.37 -23.87
C PHE A 36 21.00 -8.49 -24.24
N PRO A 37 22.32 -8.29 -24.05
CA PRO A 37 23.30 -9.36 -24.17
C PRO A 37 23.02 -10.49 -23.16
N GLU A 38 23.38 -11.72 -23.52
CA GLU A 38 23.17 -12.89 -22.67
C GLU A 38 23.81 -12.73 -21.29
N GLY A 39 23.08 -13.11 -20.24
CA GLY A 39 23.57 -13.04 -18.85
C GLY A 39 23.68 -11.64 -18.24
N THR A 40 23.16 -10.60 -18.92
CA THR A 40 23.16 -9.23 -18.36
C THR A 40 21.95 -8.91 -17.49
N VAL A 41 20.80 -9.56 -17.71
CA VAL A 41 19.55 -9.30 -16.98
C VAL A 41 19.27 -10.41 -15.98
N GLU A 42 19.06 -10.04 -14.72
CA GLU A 42 18.67 -10.95 -13.64
C GLU A 42 17.34 -10.51 -13.03
N LEU A 43 16.40 -11.44 -12.88
CA LEU A 43 15.10 -11.18 -12.25
C LEU A 43 15.06 -11.81 -10.86
N TYR A 44 14.70 -11.01 -9.87
CA TYR A 44 14.48 -11.43 -8.49
C TYR A 44 13.01 -11.25 -8.11
N ALA A 45 12.47 -12.12 -7.25
CA ALA A 45 11.11 -11.98 -6.76
C ALA A 45 11.14 -11.72 -5.24
N GLU A 46 10.64 -10.57 -4.84
CA GLU A 46 10.56 -10.14 -3.45
C GLU A 46 9.10 -10.13 -2.99
N LYS A 47 8.87 -10.49 -1.73
CA LYS A 47 7.53 -10.44 -1.15
C LYS A 47 7.20 -9.01 -0.72
N VAL A 48 6.02 -8.52 -1.07
CA VAL A 48 5.51 -7.25 -0.53
C VAL A 48 5.32 -7.37 0.99
N ASN A 49 5.91 -6.47 1.76
CA ASN A 49 5.87 -6.45 3.23
C ASN A 49 4.44 -6.51 3.78
N ASN A 50 3.63 -5.47 3.50
CA ASN A 50 2.23 -5.42 3.90
C ASN A 50 1.33 -5.36 2.66
N ARG A 51 0.74 -6.51 2.30
CA ARG A 51 -0.17 -6.58 1.14
C ARG A 51 -1.46 -5.79 1.35
N GLY A 52 -1.85 -5.53 2.59
CA GLY A 52 -3.09 -4.83 2.93
C GLY A 52 -3.04 -3.36 2.53
N LEU A 53 -1.87 -2.75 2.68
CA LEU A 53 -1.62 -1.34 2.37
C LEU A 53 -1.34 -1.06 0.88
N CYS A 54 -1.13 -2.10 0.07
CA CYS A 54 -0.86 -1.94 -1.37
C CYS A 54 -2.17 -1.87 -2.17
N SER A 55 -2.43 -0.72 -2.79
CA SER A 55 -3.66 -0.46 -3.55
C SER A 55 -3.82 -1.41 -4.74
N ILE A 56 -2.72 -1.71 -5.44
CA ILE A 56 -2.69 -2.61 -6.61
C ILE A 56 -3.08 -4.04 -6.20
N ALA A 57 -2.50 -4.54 -5.11
CA ALA A 57 -2.78 -5.88 -4.62
C ALA A 57 -4.25 -6.03 -4.21
N GLN A 58 -4.81 -5.00 -3.57
CA GLN A 58 -6.23 -4.99 -3.19
C GLN A 58 -7.17 -4.85 -4.38
N ALA A 59 -6.82 -4.04 -5.38
CA ALA A 59 -7.60 -3.90 -6.60
C ALA A 59 -7.64 -5.21 -7.40
N GLU A 60 -6.51 -5.92 -7.53
CA GLU A 60 -6.48 -7.26 -8.17
C GLU A 60 -7.25 -8.30 -7.34
N SER A 61 -7.11 -8.29 -6.02
CA SER A 61 -7.89 -9.15 -5.12
C SER A 61 -9.40 -8.94 -5.30
N LEU A 62 -9.85 -7.68 -5.38
CA LEU A 62 -11.24 -7.34 -5.63
C LEU A 62 -11.69 -7.80 -7.02
N ARG A 63 -10.86 -7.63 -8.04
CA ARG A 63 -11.12 -8.13 -9.40
C ARG A 63 -11.36 -9.65 -9.40
N TYR A 64 -10.49 -10.43 -8.78
CA TYR A 64 -10.65 -11.89 -8.73
C TYR A 64 -11.90 -12.31 -7.94
N LYS A 65 -12.24 -11.61 -6.84
CA LYS A 65 -13.48 -11.86 -6.09
C LYS A 65 -14.74 -11.61 -6.95
N LEU A 66 -14.74 -10.55 -7.75
CA LEU A 66 -15.86 -10.24 -8.65
C LEU A 66 -15.95 -11.23 -9.82
N LEU A 67 -14.81 -11.66 -10.39
CA LEU A 67 -14.78 -12.71 -11.41
C LEU A 67 -15.27 -14.06 -10.85
N GLY A 68 -14.99 -14.34 -9.58
CA GLY A 68 -15.49 -15.52 -8.86
C GLY A 68 -16.99 -15.49 -8.54
N GLY A 69 -17.74 -14.49 -9.02
CA GLY A 69 -19.19 -14.41 -8.83
C GLY A 69 -19.63 -13.89 -7.46
N LEU A 70 -18.69 -13.38 -6.65
CA LEU A 70 -19.03 -12.81 -5.34
C LEU A 70 -19.80 -11.49 -5.51
N ALA A 71 -20.87 -11.31 -4.72
CA ALA A 71 -21.68 -10.09 -4.78
C ALA A 71 -20.84 -8.83 -4.51
N VAL A 72 -21.06 -7.77 -5.30
CA VAL A 72 -20.23 -6.55 -5.30
C VAL A 72 -20.08 -5.92 -3.92
N ARG A 73 -21.20 -5.75 -3.18
CA ARG A 73 -21.16 -5.19 -1.82
C ARG A 73 -20.31 -6.05 -0.88
N ARG A 74 -20.53 -7.37 -0.90
CA ARG A 74 -19.79 -8.32 -0.05
C ARG A 74 -18.30 -8.31 -0.37
N ALA A 75 -17.94 -8.27 -1.66
CA ALA A 75 -16.56 -8.21 -2.10
C ALA A 75 -15.88 -6.90 -1.66
N CYS A 76 -16.55 -5.76 -1.81
CA CYS A 76 -16.01 -4.45 -1.45
C CYS A 76 -15.83 -4.32 0.07
N TYR A 77 -16.85 -4.65 0.89
CA TYR A 77 -16.73 -4.60 2.35
C TYR A 77 -15.67 -5.56 2.87
N GLY A 78 -15.51 -6.74 2.25
CA GLY A 78 -14.45 -7.67 2.64
C GLY A 78 -13.04 -7.18 2.30
N VAL A 79 -12.87 -6.33 1.29
CA VAL A 79 -11.57 -5.70 0.97
C VAL A 79 -11.33 -4.47 1.86
N LEU A 80 -12.35 -3.62 2.01
CA LEU A 80 -12.28 -2.42 2.83
C LEU A 80 -11.96 -2.75 4.29
N ARG A 81 -12.63 -3.75 4.87
CA ARG A 81 -12.33 -4.23 6.23
C ARG A 81 -10.90 -4.74 6.36
N PHE A 82 -10.42 -5.51 5.38
CA PHE A 82 -9.05 -6.03 5.37
C PHE A 82 -8.00 -4.91 5.30
N ILE A 83 -8.27 -3.83 4.57
CA ILE A 83 -7.39 -2.65 4.47
C ILE A 83 -7.32 -1.92 5.81
N MET A 84 -8.47 -1.66 6.44
CA MET A 84 -8.52 -0.99 7.75
C MET A 84 -7.86 -1.85 8.84
N GLU A 85 -8.11 -3.16 8.88
CA GLU A 85 -7.45 -4.10 9.80
C GLU A 85 -5.93 -4.19 9.59
N SER A 86 -5.45 -3.87 8.39
CA SER A 86 -4.01 -3.83 8.07
C SER A 86 -3.31 -2.55 8.52
N GLY A 87 -4.02 -1.63 9.17
CA GLY A 87 -3.48 -0.39 9.74
C GLY A 87 -3.53 0.82 8.80
N ALA A 88 -4.43 0.83 7.82
CA ALA A 88 -4.65 2.03 7.00
C ALA A 88 -5.43 3.10 7.80
N LYS A 89 -5.08 4.37 7.62
CA LYS A 89 -5.80 5.50 8.22
C LYS A 89 -7.18 5.72 7.59
N GLY A 90 -7.32 5.34 6.32
CA GLY A 90 -8.61 5.26 5.65
C GLY A 90 -8.53 4.60 4.27
N CYS A 91 -9.70 4.28 3.72
CA CYS A 91 -9.83 3.59 2.45
C CYS A 91 -11.07 4.07 1.68
N GLU A 92 -10.94 4.19 0.36
CA GLU A 92 -12.05 4.41 -0.55
C GLU A 92 -12.00 3.39 -1.69
N VAL A 93 -13.05 2.58 -1.82
CA VAL A 93 -13.24 1.62 -2.92
C VAL A 93 -14.44 2.07 -3.75
N ILE A 94 -14.21 2.29 -5.04
CA ILE A 94 -15.23 2.67 -6.01
C ILE A 94 -15.35 1.56 -7.04
N VAL A 95 -16.58 1.08 -7.26
CA VAL A 95 -16.91 0.17 -8.35
C VAL A 95 -17.91 0.85 -9.28
N SER A 96 -17.52 1.04 -10.53
CA SER A 96 -18.32 1.71 -11.56
C SER A 96 -18.60 0.78 -12.74
N GLY A 97 -19.79 0.90 -13.34
CA GLY A 97 -20.16 0.19 -14.56
C GLY A 97 -21.57 -0.41 -14.50
N LYS A 98 -21.84 -1.38 -15.39
CA LYS A 98 -23.14 -2.07 -15.46
C LYS A 98 -23.21 -3.16 -14.39
N LEU A 99 -23.81 -2.83 -13.24
CA LEU A 99 -23.86 -3.72 -12.08
C LEU A 99 -25.00 -4.75 -12.16
N ARG A 100 -26.26 -4.28 -12.05
CA ARG A 100 -27.47 -5.12 -12.10
C ARG A 100 -28.43 -4.69 -13.21
N ALA A 101 -28.39 -3.41 -13.58
CA ALA A 101 -29.29 -2.81 -14.57
C ALA A 101 -28.52 -2.45 -15.85
N ALA A 102 -29.25 -2.23 -16.94
CA ALA A 102 -28.69 -1.83 -18.23
C ALA A 102 -27.91 -0.50 -18.17
N ARG A 103 -28.31 0.41 -17.26
CA ARG A 103 -27.64 1.69 -17.01
C ARG A 103 -26.48 1.54 -16.03
N ALA A 104 -25.36 2.21 -16.34
CA ALA A 104 -24.20 2.23 -15.47
C ALA A 104 -24.52 2.91 -14.12
N LYS A 105 -23.94 2.37 -13.04
CA LYS A 105 -24.00 2.93 -11.69
C LYS A 105 -22.59 2.95 -11.10
N SER A 106 -22.36 3.86 -10.15
CA SER A 106 -21.11 3.94 -9.39
C SER A 106 -21.42 3.76 -7.91
N MET A 107 -20.83 2.74 -7.30
CA MET A 107 -20.93 2.47 -5.88
C MET A 107 -19.62 2.89 -5.23
N LYS A 108 -19.70 3.77 -4.24
CA LYS A 108 -18.56 4.21 -3.44
C LYS A 108 -18.68 3.65 -2.04
N PHE A 109 -17.61 3.03 -1.55
CA PHE A 109 -17.47 2.51 -0.20
C PHE A 109 -16.30 3.25 0.43
N LYS A 110 -16.52 3.93 1.54
CA LYS A 110 -15.51 4.74 2.24
C LYS A 110 -15.48 4.32 3.70
N ASP A 111 -14.30 4.34 4.29
CA ASP A 111 -14.09 4.13 5.72
C ASP A 111 -12.81 4.85 6.17
N GLY A 112 -12.78 5.31 7.41
CA GLY A 112 -11.69 6.11 7.97
C GLY A 112 -11.53 7.52 7.38
N TYR A 113 -10.32 8.07 7.51
CA TYR A 113 -9.97 9.41 7.07
C TYR A 113 -9.31 9.40 5.68
N MET A 114 -9.70 10.33 4.81
CA MET A 114 -9.21 10.40 3.44
C MET A 114 -9.01 11.86 3.00
N ILE A 115 -7.77 12.24 2.75
CA ILE A 115 -7.43 13.55 2.16
C ILE A 115 -7.72 13.56 0.66
N SER A 116 -8.02 14.72 0.10
CA SER A 116 -8.35 14.85 -1.34
C SER A 116 -7.57 15.96 -2.06
N SER A 117 -6.86 16.82 -1.33
CA SER A 117 -6.20 18.02 -1.86
C SER A 117 -4.80 18.22 -1.25
N GLY A 118 -3.95 18.93 -1.97
CA GLY A 118 -2.59 19.29 -1.54
C GLY A 118 -1.53 18.25 -1.90
N SER A 119 -0.25 18.60 -1.65
CA SER A 119 0.89 17.71 -1.86
C SER A 119 0.81 16.39 -1.08
N PRO A 120 0.30 16.34 0.17
CA PRO A 120 0.25 15.10 0.93
C PRO A 120 -0.55 13.97 0.25
N VAL A 121 -1.43 14.28 -0.70
CA VAL A 121 -2.14 13.27 -1.50
C VAL A 121 -1.16 12.34 -2.23
N ASN A 122 -0.06 12.87 -2.76
CA ASN A 122 0.90 12.08 -3.54
C ASN A 122 1.69 11.09 -2.67
N ASP A 123 1.97 11.48 -1.42
CA ASP A 123 2.82 10.70 -0.51
C ASP A 123 2.00 9.76 0.38
N TYR A 124 0.81 10.19 0.82
CA TYR A 124 -0.04 9.42 1.72
C TYR A 124 -1.04 8.52 1.01
N ILE A 125 -1.43 8.82 -0.23
CA ILE A 125 -2.49 8.07 -0.92
C ILE A 125 -1.88 7.17 -2.00
N ASP A 126 -1.96 5.87 -1.77
CA ASP A 126 -1.76 4.87 -2.81
C ASP A 126 -3.09 4.61 -3.53
N SER A 127 -3.10 4.72 -4.87
CA SER A 127 -4.29 4.52 -5.67
C SER A 127 -4.07 3.60 -6.86
N ALA A 128 -5.05 2.72 -7.11
CA ALA A 128 -5.03 1.78 -8.22
C ALA A 128 -6.38 1.73 -8.92
N VAL A 129 -6.34 1.68 -10.25
CA VAL A 129 -7.50 1.45 -11.11
C VAL A 129 -7.33 0.11 -11.84
N ARG A 130 -8.37 -0.71 -11.84
CA ARG A 130 -8.41 -2.00 -12.56
C ARG A 130 -9.72 -2.19 -13.27
N HIS A 131 -9.69 -2.99 -14.33
CA HIS A 131 -10.85 -3.33 -15.12
C HIS A 131 -11.21 -4.80 -14.93
N VAL A 132 -12.50 -5.08 -14.79
CA VAL A 132 -13.05 -6.43 -14.65
C VAL A 132 -13.95 -6.71 -15.84
N MET A 133 -13.61 -7.73 -16.61
CA MET A 133 -14.41 -8.18 -17.74
C MET A 133 -15.47 -9.15 -17.24
N LEU A 134 -16.73 -8.73 -17.25
CA LEU A 134 -17.89 -9.58 -16.99
C LEU A 134 -18.68 -9.81 -18.28
N ARG A 135 -19.55 -10.82 -18.28
CA ARG A 135 -20.40 -11.13 -19.45
C ARG A 135 -21.27 -9.95 -19.91
N GLN A 136 -21.70 -9.10 -18.99
CA GLN A 136 -22.54 -7.92 -19.29
C GLN A 136 -21.75 -6.70 -19.79
N GLY A 137 -20.42 -6.73 -19.70
CA GLY A 137 -19.52 -5.63 -20.02
C GLY A 137 -18.39 -5.46 -19.01
N VAL A 138 -17.71 -4.33 -19.06
CA VAL A 138 -16.56 -4.03 -18.19
C VAL A 138 -17.01 -3.24 -16.96
N LEU A 139 -16.56 -3.67 -15.78
CA LEU A 139 -16.60 -2.87 -14.55
C LEU A 139 -15.24 -2.21 -14.30
N GLY A 140 -15.26 -0.96 -13.84
CA GLY A 140 -14.11 -0.25 -13.31
C GLY A 140 -14.05 -0.40 -11.79
N ILE A 141 -12.86 -0.72 -11.28
CA ILE A 141 -12.51 -0.68 -9.86
C ILE A 141 -11.51 0.44 -9.67
N LYS A 142 -11.74 1.30 -8.68
CA LYS A 142 -10.74 2.24 -8.17
C LYS A 142 -10.61 2.04 -6.67
N VAL A 143 -9.41 1.72 -6.20
CA VAL A 143 -9.08 1.61 -4.76
C VAL A 143 -8.13 2.75 -4.42
N LYS A 144 -8.42 3.47 -3.35
CA LYS A 144 -7.55 4.46 -2.71
C LYS A 144 -7.32 4.02 -1.26
N ILE A 145 -6.08 4.04 -0.83
CA ILE A 145 -5.67 3.71 0.54
C ILE A 145 -4.88 4.90 1.06
N MET A 146 -5.33 5.47 2.18
CA MET A 146 -4.57 6.45 2.92
C MET A 146 -3.68 5.71 3.91
N LEU A 147 -2.37 5.79 3.69
CA LEU A 147 -1.36 5.23 4.57
C LEU A 147 -1.33 6.00 5.90
N ASP A 148 -0.94 5.31 6.96
CA ASP A 148 -0.68 5.96 8.24
C ASP A 148 0.74 6.55 8.27
N TRP A 149 0.96 7.54 9.13
CA TRP A 149 2.27 8.14 9.32
C TRP A 149 3.17 7.18 10.11
N ASP A 150 4.35 6.86 9.57
CA ASP A 150 5.33 5.98 10.22
C ASP A 150 6.69 6.68 10.30
N PRO A 151 7.21 7.01 11.50
CA PRO A 151 8.53 7.61 11.67
C PRO A 151 9.67 6.77 11.07
N LYS A 152 9.47 5.45 10.93
CA LYS A 152 10.47 4.53 10.35
C LYS A 152 10.38 4.42 8.84
N GLY A 153 9.33 4.97 8.21
CA GLY A 153 9.12 4.96 6.77
C GLY A 153 8.93 3.55 6.15
N LYS A 154 8.53 2.54 6.95
CA LYS A 154 8.41 1.16 6.45
C LYS A 154 7.05 0.89 5.83
N GLN A 155 5.99 1.44 6.41
CA GLN A 155 4.61 1.18 6.01
C GLN A 155 3.89 2.40 5.43
N GLY A 156 4.43 3.59 5.68
CA GLY A 156 3.87 4.85 5.22
C GLY A 156 4.93 5.95 5.13
N PRO A 157 4.52 7.17 4.80
CA PRO A 157 5.41 8.30 4.67
C PRO A 157 6.05 8.68 6.01
N MET A 158 7.32 9.09 5.95
CA MET A 158 8.10 9.55 7.10
C MET A 158 7.69 10.97 7.53
N THR A 159 7.31 11.81 6.57
CA THR A 159 6.89 13.18 6.79
C THR A 159 5.49 13.20 7.40
N PRO A 160 5.29 13.80 8.60
CA PRO A 160 3.95 13.95 9.15
C PRO A 160 3.10 14.86 8.27
N LEU A 161 1.78 14.77 8.46
CA LEU A 161 0.86 15.70 7.80
C LEU A 161 1.18 17.14 8.23
N PRO A 162 1.13 18.12 7.31
CA PRO A 162 1.60 19.49 7.56
C PRO A 162 0.77 20.25 8.60
N ASP A 163 -0.47 19.80 8.82
CA ASP A 163 -1.43 20.33 9.78
C ASP A 163 -1.32 19.66 11.17
N VAL A 164 -0.55 18.59 11.30
CA VAL A 164 -0.41 17.85 12.57
C VAL A 164 0.80 18.36 13.34
N VAL A 165 0.54 19.05 14.46
CA VAL A 165 1.57 19.53 15.39
C VAL A 165 1.63 18.63 16.62
N THR A 166 2.78 18.01 16.87
CA THR A 166 3.02 17.20 18.07
C THR A 166 3.51 18.10 19.20
N ILE A 167 2.69 18.28 20.24
CA ILE A 167 3.05 19.02 21.44
C ILE A 167 3.65 18.03 22.45
N TYR A 168 4.93 18.21 22.79
CA TYR A 168 5.59 17.38 23.81
C TYR A 168 5.29 17.91 25.20
N MET A 169 5.09 16.99 26.15
CA MET A 169 4.96 17.35 27.56
C MET A 169 6.28 17.94 28.08
N PRO A 170 6.22 18.90 29.01
CA PRO A 170 7.42 19.40 29.66
C PRO A 170 8.15 18.24 30.34
N LYS A 171 9.49 18.29 30.34
CA LYS A 171 10.29 17.36 31.13
C LYS A 171 10.02 17.65 32.60
N GLU A 172 9.88 16.60 33.41
CA GLU A 172 9.85 16.77 34.85
C GLU A 172 11.18 17.38 35.29
N GLU A 173 11.12 18.50 36.01
CA GLU A 173 12.31 19.10 36.61
C GLU A 173 12.76 18.17 37.73
N GLU A 174 13.95 17.57 37.57
CA GLU A 174 14.63 16.98 38.73
C GLU A 174 14.85 18.14 39.71
N GLU A 175 14.21 18.07 40.89
CA GLU A 175 14.56 18.96 41.99
C GLU A 175 16.05 18.73 42.28
N PHE A 176 16.90 19.59 41.71
CA PHE A 176 18.29 19.68 42.11
C PHE A 176 18.27 20.17 43.55
N ALA A 177 18.23 19.22 44.49
CA ALA A 177 18.49 19.48 45.88
C ALA A 177 19.85 20.16 45.94
N HIS A 178 19.85 21.49 46.11
CA HIS A 178 21.06 22.25 46.34
C HIS A 178 21.74 21.60 47.54
N LYS A 179 22.88 20.92 47.32
CA LYS A 179 23.71 20.45 48.42
C LYS A 179 24.02 21.68 49.27
N PRO A 180 23.67 21.71 50.56
CA PRO A 180 23.93 22.88 51.39
C PRO A 180 25.43 23.18 51.33
N HIS A 181 25.76 24.43 51.02
CA HIS A 181 27.14 24.89 50.99
C HIS A 181 27.66 24.84 52.44
N VAL A 182 28.44 23.82 52.78
CA VAL A 182 29.20 23.79 54.03
C VAL A 182 30.30 24.82 53.87
N GLY A 183 30.08 26.02 54.41
CA GLY A 183 31.10 27.06 54.45
C GLY A 183 32.35 26.50 55.14
N LYS A 184 33.51 26.69 54.51
CA LYS A 184 34.78 26.52 55.23
C LYS A 184 34.84 27.60 56.30
N GLU A 185 34.94 27.21 57.57
CA GLU A 185 35.39 28.09 58.63
C GLU A 185 36.80 28.57 58.25
N GLU A 186 36.93 29.87 57.96
CA GLU A 186 38.22 30.55 57.91
C GLU A 186 38.51 31.14 59.29
N LEU A 187 39.63 30.68 59.87
CA LEU A 187 40.40 31.16 61.05
C LEU A 187 39.83 30.90 62.45
#